data_AF-A0A532THJ1-F1
#
_entry.id   AF-A0A532THJ1-F1
#
_cell.length_a   1.000
_cell.length_b   1.000
_cell.length_c   1.000
_cell.angle_alpha   90.00
_cell.angle_beta   90.00
_cell.angle_gamma   90.00
#
_symmetry.space_group_name_H-M   'P 1'
#
loop_
_entity.id
_entity.type
_entity.pdbx_description
1 polymer ?
#
loop_
_entity_poly.entity_id
_entity_poly.type
_entity_poly.pdbx_seq_one_letter_code
_entity_poly.pdbx_strand_id
1 'polypeptide(L)'
;MNISAITKKHSLAFFFILSYLIMIISVIIRILIPIAMPTALFWILTIFSPTISAIFVSGVIGGWTEIKKLLCGFLRWKVGIKWYLAGFLLMLGPLIFAGFYVLFGGYYPGPAIGLTTPILLSNLIFTLLSGPISEEAG
;
A
#
# COMPACT_ATOMS: atom_id res chain seq x y z
N MET A 1 -32.07 -8.62 -11.70
CA MET A 1 -30.67 -8.78 -12.19
C MET A 1 -29.79 -9.00 -10.97
N ASN A 2 -29.04 -10.10 -10.88
CA ASN A 2 -28.28 -10.46 -9.67
C ASN A 2 -27.03 -9.56 -9.56
N ILE A 3 -26.88 -8.82 -8.44
CA ILE A 3 -25.77 -7.89 -8.20
C ILE A 3 -24.42 -8.61 -8.39
N SER A 4 -24.30 -9.84 -7.89
CA SER A 4 -23.09 -10.66 -8.05
C SER A 4 -22.71 -10.89 -9.51
N ALA A 5 -23.69 -11.09 -10.41
CA ALA A 5 -23.42 -11.32 -11.83
C ALA A 5 -22.88 -10.06 -12.55
N ILE A 6 -23.37 -8.88 -12.16
CA ILE A 6 -22.91 -7.59 -12.70
C ILE A 6 -21.50 -7.29 -12.17
N THR A 7 -21.29 -7.46 -10.86
CA THR A 7 -19.99 -7.24 -10.22
C THR A 7 -18.95 -8.19 -10.80
N LYS A 8 -19.28 -9.45 -11.08
CA LYS A 8 -18.36 -10.40 -11.71
C LYS A 8 -17.96 -9.97 -13.12
N LYS A 9 -18.89 -9.40 -13.91
CA LYS A 9 -18.63 -8.92 -15.27
C LYS A 9 -17.75 -7.66 -15.29
N HIS A 10 -17.87 -6.80 -14.28
CA HIS A 10 -17.19 -5.51 -14.19
C HIS A 10 -16.30 -5.37 -12.94
N SER A 11 -15.73 -6.47 -12.47
CA SER A 11 -15.04 -6.55 -11.16
C SER A 11 -13.92 -5.52 -11.02
N LEU A 12 -13.15 -5.34 -12.08
CA LEU A 12 -12.06 -4.36 -12.13
C LEU A 12 -12.57 -2.92 -12.00
N ALA A 13 -13.68 -2.59 -12.68
CA ALA A 13 -14.26 -1.25 -12.59
C ALA A 13 -14.81 -0.99 -11.17
N PHE A 14 -15.52 -1.96 -10.59
CA PHE A 14 -16.00 -1.85 -9.20
C PHE A 14 -14.85 -1.69 -8.20
N PHE A 15 -13.77 -2.45 -8.37
CA PHE A 15 -12.58 -2.33 -7.55
C PHE A 15 -11.98 -0.91 -7.59
N PHE A 16 -11.70 -0.38 -8.78
CA PHE A 16 -11.11 0.95 -8.91
C PHE A 16 -12.05 2.04 -8.40
N ILE A 17 -13.33 1.99 -8.78
CA ILE A 17 -14.33 2.97 -8.32
C ILE A 17 -14.38 2.99 -6.80
N LEU A 18 -14.45 1.82 -6.16
CA LEU A 18 -14.52 1.74 -4.69
C LEU A 18 -13.23 2.25 -4.04
N SER A 19 -12.07 1.90 -4.58
CA SER A 19 -10.77 2.34 -4.07
C SER A 19 -10.63 3.86 -4.11
N TYR A 20 -10.92 4.45 -5.27
CA TYR A 20 -10.88 5.90 -5.44
C TYR A 20 -11.94 6.61 -4.59
N LEU A 21 -13.16 6.06 -4.49
CA LEU A 21 -14.20 6.66 -3.64
C LEU A 21 -13.79 6.67 -2.17
N ILE A 22 -13.28 5.56 -1.63
CA ILE A 22 -12.82 5.50 -0.24
C ILE A 22 -11.72 6.53 0.00
N MET A 23 -10.71 6.59 -0.87
CA MET A 23 -9.62 7.55 -0.76
C MET A 23 -10.11 9.00 -0.84
N ILE A 24 -10.87 9.35 -1.89
CA ILE A 24 -11.34 10.72 -2.13
C ILE A 24 -12.25 11.19 -1.00
N ILE A 25 -13.22 10.37 -0.59
CA ILE A 25 -14.14 10.72 0.51
C ILE A 25 -13.35 10.92 1.80
N SER A 26 -12.38 10.05 2.10
CA SER A 26 -11.54 10.17 3.29
C SER A 26 -10.73 11.47 3.31
N VAL A 27 -10.17 11.86 2.17
CA VAL A 27 -9.44 13.13 2.00
C VAL A 27 -10.37 14.33 2.16
N ILE A 28 -11.53 14.32 1.51
CA ILE A 28 -12.52 15.39 1.61
C ILE A 28 -12.97 15.59 3.06
N ILE A 29 -13.33 14.50 3.76
CA ILE A 29 -13.74 14.58 5.17
C ILE A 29 -12.60 15.13 6.03
N ARG A 30 -11.36 14.67 5.82
CA ARG A 30 -10.19 15.15 6.59
C ARG A 30 -9.93 16.65 6.39
N ILE A 31 -10.16 17.17 5.19
CA ILE A 31 -10.00 18.59 4.87
C ILE A 31 -11.14 19.43 5.45
N LEU A 32 -12.39 19.01 5.25
CA LEU A 32 -13.58 19.79 5.65
C LEU A 32 -13.90 19.69 7.14
N ILE A 33 -13.66 18.52 7.74
CA ILE A 33 -14.01 18.21 9.13
C ILE A 33 -12.86 17.42 9.79
N PRO A 34 -11.71 18.06 10.06
CA PRO A 34 -10.51 17.35 10.54
C PRO A 34 -10.73 16.55 11.83
N ILE A 35 -11.61 17.03 12.71
CA ILE A 35 -11.95 16.40 13.99
C ILE A 35 -12.74 15.09 13.79
N ALA A 36 -13.53 14.99 12.72
CA ALA A 36 -14.34 13.80 12.43
C ALA A 36 -13.51 12.63 11.91
N MET A 37 -12.28 12.88 11.46
CA MET A 37 -11.41 11.87 10.87
C MET A 37 -10.07 11.82 11.63
N PRO A 38 -9.96 11.05 12.72
CA PRO A 38 -8.70 10.86 13.43
C PRO A 38 -7.58 10.37 12.50
N THR A 39 -6.32 10.74 12.77
CA THR A 39 -5.19 10.43 11.88
C THR A 39 -5.03 8.94 11.60
N ALA A 40 -5.25 8.08 12.60
CA ALA A 40 -5.19 6.63 12.40
C ALA A 40 -6.28 6.13 11.44
N LEU A 41 -7.52 6.62 11.58
CA LEU A 41 -8.63 6.24 10.70
C LEU A 41 -8.40 6.75 9.26
N PHE A 42 -7.91 7.99 9.13
CA PHE A 42 -7.52 8.55 7.84
C PHE A 42 -6.46 7.70 7.15
N TRP A 43 -5.39 7.36 7.88
CA TRP A 43 -4.29 6.52 7.39
C TRP A 43 -4.76 5.13 6.94
N ILE A 44 -5.61 4.47 7.74
CA ILE A 44 -6.19 3.17 7.36
C ILE A 44 -7.00 3.31 6.06
N LEU A 45 -7.94 4.27 5.99
CA LEU A 45 -8.86 4.34 4.86
C LEU A 45 -8.18 4.77 3.57
N THR A 46 -7.16 5.63 3.61
CA THR A 46 -6.45 6.03 2.39
C THR A 46 -5.53 4.93 1.89
N ILE A 47 -4.71 4.35 2.78
CA ILE A 47 -3.66 3.41 2.40
C ILE A 47 -4.20 2.00 2.16
N PHE A 48 -5.20 1.56 2.92
CA PHE A 48 -5.83 0.26 2.71
C PHE A 48 -7.03 0.33 1.75
N SER A 49 -7.28 1.47 1.08
CA SER A 49 -8.40 1.59 0.14
C SER A 49 -8.44 0.49 -0.93
N PRO A 50 -7.32 0.06 -1.55
CA PRO A 50 -7.34 -1.02 -2.54
C PRO A 50 -7.68 -2.36 -1.88
N THR A 51 -7.03 -2.69 -0.77
CA THR A 51 -7.27 -3.94 -0.03
C THR A 51 -8.73 -4.05 0.45
N ILE A 52 -9.28 -2.99 1.04
CA ILE A 52 -10.68 -2.94 1.47
C ILE A 52 -11.61 -3.20 0.27
N SER A 53 -11.30 -2.58 -0.88
CA SER A 53 -12.08 -2.72 -2.10
C SER A 53 -12.02 -4.13 -2.67
N ALA A 54 -10.85 -4.75 -2.71
CA ALA A 54 -10.67 -6.12 -3.18
C ALA A 54 -11.38 -7.15 -2.29
N ILE A 55 -11.32 -6.97 -0.96
CA ILE A 55 -12.07 -7.81 -0.01
C ILE A 55 -13.57 -7.66 -0.25
N PHE A 56 -14.07 -6.42 -0.42
CA PHE A 56 -15.47 -6.16 -0.67
C PHE A 56 -15.96 -6.78 -1.99
N VAL A 57 -15.25 -6.53 -3.09
CA VAL A 57 -15.59 -7.06 -4.42
C VAL A 57 -15.54 -8.60 -4.41
N SER A 58 -14.53 -9.20 -3.80
CA SER A 58 -14.43 -10.66 -3.65
C SER A 58 -15.59 -11.23 -2.83
N GLY A 59 -15.97 -10.55 -1.75
CA GLY A 59 -17.12 -10.91 -0.92
C GLY A 59 -18.45 -10.87 -1.68
N VAL A 60 -18.65 -9.86 -2.53
CA VAL A 60 -19.86 -9.75 -3.38
C VAL A 60 -19.89 -10.83 -4.47
N ILE A 61 -18.74 -11.19 -5.04
CA ILE A 61 -18.67 -12.17 -6.13
C ILE A 61 -18.93 -13.59 -5.63
N GLY A 62 -18.28 -14.01 -4.53
CA GLY A 62 -18.32 -15.41 -4.08
C GLY A 62 -18.20 -15.60 -2.57
N GLY A 63 -18.44 -14.53 -1.79
CA GLY A 63 -18.44 -14.58 -0.33
C GLY A 63 -17.06 -14.93 0.26
N TRP A 64 -17.10 -15.64 1.38
CA TRP A 64 -15.91 -15.97 2.17
C TRP A 64 -14.89 -16.84 1.41
N THR A 65 -15.36 -17.69 0.49
CA THR A 65 -14.49 -18.55 -0.32
C THR A 65 -13.57 -17.73 -1.22
N GLU A 66 -14.10 -16.71 -1.90
CA GLU A 66 -13.28 -15.83 -2.76
C GLU A 66 -12.40 -14.89 -1.92
N ILE A 67 -12.85 -14.41 -0.76
CA ILE A 67 -12.00 -13.62 0.16
C ILE A 67 -10.80 -14.45 0.64
N LYS A 68 -11.03 -15.70 1.05
CA LYS A 68 -9.93 -16.61 1.44
C LYS A 68 -8.96 -16.83 0.30
N LYS A 69 -9.47 -17.02 -0.92
CA LYS A 69 -8.63 -17.22 -2.10
C LYS A 69 -7.75 -16.00 -2.39
N LEU A 70 -8.28 -14.78 -2.23
CA LEU A 70 -7.52 -13.53 -2.30
C LEU A 70 -6.39 -13.52 -1.26
N LEU A 71 -6.73 -13.68 0.02
CA LEU A 71 -5.76 -13.61 1.12
C LEU A 71 -4.73 -14.74 1.11
N CYS A 72 -5.09 -15.94 0.63
CA CYS A 72 -4.15 -17.03 0.42
C CYS A 72 -3.08 -16.69 -0.65
N GLY A 73 -3.28 -15.66 -1.47
CA GLY A 73 -2.25 -15.11 -2.35
C GLY A 73 -0.97 -14.76 -1.60
N PHE A 74 -1.09 -14.19 -0.39
CA PHE A 74 0.05 -13.87 0.48
C PHE A 74 0.85 -15.07 0.96
N LEU A 75 0.31 -16.29 0.86
CA LEU A 75 1.01 -17.52 1.26
C LEU A 75 1.65 -18.23 0.06
N ARG A 76 1.36 -17.79 -1.17
CA ARG A 76 1.86 -18.40 -2.41
C ARG A 76 3.21 -17.82 -2.81
N TRP A 77 4.21 -17.98 -1.97
CA TRP A 77 5.57 -17.56 -2.27
C TRP A 77 6.32 -18.69 -2.99
N LYS A 78 6.41 -18.59 -4.32
CA LYS A 78 7.27 -19.45 -5.17
C LYS A 78 8.35 -18.63 -5.84
N VAL A 79 8.94 -17.71 -5.09
CA VAL A 79 9.91 -16.74 -5.61
C VAL A 79 11.30 -17.23 -5.23
N GLY A 80 12.16 -17.48 -6.23
CA GLY A 80 13.54 -17.89 -5.99
C GLY A 80 14.39 -16.76 -5.39
N ILE A 81 15.44 -17.11 -4.64
CA ILE A 81 16.30 -16.13 -3.93
C ILE A 81 16.82 -14.98 -4.82
N LYS A 82 17.04 -15.25 -6.12
CA LYS A 82 17.49 -14.25 -7.11
C LYS A 82 16.57 -13.05 -7.23
N TRP A 83 15.26 -13.24 -7.06
CA TRP A 83 14.28 -12.16 -7.15
C TRP A 83 14.28 -11.25 -5.92
N TYR A 84 14.58 -11.80 -4.73
CA TYR A 84 14.80 -10.98 -3.55
C TYR A 84 16.05 -10.12 -3.72
N LEU A 85 17.12 -10.67 -4.29
CA LEU A 85 18.32 -9.92 -4.60
C LEU A 85 18.03 -8.83 -5.63
N ALA A 86 17.28 -9.14 -6.69
CA ALA A 86 16.87 -8.15 -7.69
C ALA A 86 16.06 -7.00 -7.08
N GLY A 87 15.07 -7.31 -6.24
CA GLY A 87 14.31 -6.30 -5.50
C GLY A 87 15.18 -5.44 -4.58
N PHE A 88 16.09 -6.06 -3.83
CA PHE A 88 17.03 -5.34 -2.98
C PHE A 88 17.95 -4.41 -3.78
N LEU A 89 18.49 -4.89 -4.91
CA LEU A 89 19.35 -4.08 -5.77
C LEU A 89 18.61 -2.92 -6.43
N LEU A 90 17.32 -3.08 -6.77
CA LEU A 90 16.49 -1.98 -7.26
C LEU A 90 16.36 -0.84 -6.24
N MET A 91 16.31 -1.16 -4.94
CA MET A 91 16.29 -0.14 -3.88
C MET A 91 17.58 0.67 -3.80
N LEU A 92 18.70 0.16 -4.34
CA LEU A 92 19.97 0.89 -4.39
C LEU A 92 20.00 1.98 -5.46
N GLY A 93 19.09 1.95 -6.45
CA GLY A 93 19.04 2.94 -7.54
C GLY A 93 18.99 4.39 -7.02
N PRO A 94 17.97 4.76 -6.22
CA PRO A 94 17.89 6.10 -5.63
C PRO A 94 19.10 6.48 -4.76
N LEU A 95 19.70 5.51 -4.06
CA LEU A 95 20.92 5.73 -3.25
C LEU A 95 22.12 6.09 -4.11
N ILE A 96 22.28 5.47 -5.29
CA ILE A 96 23.33 5.80 -6.25
C ILE A 96 23.16 7.25 -6.75
N PHE A 97 21.93 7.66 -7.07
CA PHE A 97 21.64 9.05 -7.47
C PHE A 97 21.90 10.05 -6.35
N ALA A 98 21.55 9.72 -5.11
CA ALA A 98 21.90 10.54 -3.94
C ALA A 98 23.43 10.65 -3.78
N GLY A 99 24.18 9.58 -4.07
CA GLY A 99 25.64 9.61 -4.12
C GLY A 99 26.17 10.58 -5.17
N PHE A 100 25.65 10.56 -6.40
CA PHE A 100 26.03 11.52 -7.43
C PHE A 100 25.71 12.96 -7.03
N TYR A 101 24.55 13.22 -6.41
CA TYR A 101 24.21 14.55 -5.92
C TYR A 101 25.27 15.10 -4.96
N VAL A 102 25.72 14.29 -4.00
CA VAL A 102 26.78 14.69 -3.07
C VAL A 102 28.13 14.86 -3.79
N LEU A 103 28.47 13.97 -4.73
CA LEU A 103 29.70 14.07 -5.52
C LEU A 103 29.76 15.36 -6.36
N PHE A 104 28.62 15.86 -6.84
CA PHE A 104 28.53 17.13 -7.58
C PHE A 104 28.38 18.37 -6.67
N GLY A 105 28.69 18.23 -5.38
CA GLY A 105 28.70 19.36 -4.42
C GLY A 105 27.37 19.60 -3.72
N GLY A 106 26.41 18.68 -3.85
CA GLY A 106 25.17 18.70 -3.09
C GLY A 106 25.41 18.54 -1.59
N TYR A 107 24.67 19.30 -0.78
CA TYR A 107 24.77 19.24 0.67
C TYR A 107 23.73 18.27 1.24
N TYR A 108 24.18 17.32 2.05
CA TYR A 108 23.33 16.41 2.79
C TYR A 108 23.73 16.42 4.27
N PRO A 109 22.89 16.96 5.18
CA PRO A 109 23.24 17.07 6.59
C PRO A 109 23.28 15.71 7.33
N GLY A 110 22.81 14.63 6.71
CA GLY A 110 22.69 13.33 7.36
C GLY A 110 21.57 13.27 8.41
N PRO A 111 21.23 12.06 8.89
CA PRO A 111 20.47 11.92 10.12
C PRO A 111 21.32 12.39 11.31
N ALA A 112 20.68 12.94 12.35
CA ALA A 112 21.39 13.31 13.56
C ALA A 112 22.06 12.08 14.21
N ILE A 113 23.13 12.32 14.96
CA ILE A 113 23.90 11.26 15.63
C ILE A 113 22.98 10.41 16.51
N GLY A 114 23.06 9.09 16.36
CA GLY A 114 22.25 8.13 17.11
C GLY A 114 20.84 7.90 16.55
N LEU A 115 20.39 8.66 15.55
CA LEU A 115 19.05 8.48 14.96
C LEU A 115 19.01 7.56 13.73
N THR A 116 20.16 7.20 13.16
CA THR A 116 20.21 6.35 11.95
C THR A 116 19.44 5.04 12.13
N THR A 117 19.74 4.27 13.19
CA THR A 117 19.08 2.98 13.43
C THR A 117 17.59 3.13 13.79
N PRO A 118 17.20 4.03 14.72
CA PRO A 118 15.78 4.27 14.99
C PRO A 118 14.97 4.69 13.76
N ILE A 119 15.50 5.59 12.92
CA ILE A 119 14.83 6.05 11.70
C ILE A 119 14.71 4.92 10.68
N LEU A 120 15.74 4.08 10.55
CA LEU A 120 15.69 2.92 9.65
C LEU A 120 14.59 1.94 10.08
N LEU A 121 14.54 1.59 11.37
CA LEU A 121 13.56 0.65 11.89
C LEU A 121 12.13 1.20 11.82
N SER A 122 11.94 2.47 12.17
CA SER A 122 10.61 3.08 12.09
C SER A 122 10.11 3.17 10.65
N ASN A 123 10.98 3.55 9.70
CA ASN A 123 10.63 3.55 8.28
C ASN A 123 10.37 2.14 7.76
N LEU A 124 11.15 1.14 8.16
CA LEU A 124 10.92 -0.24 7.74
C LEU A 124 9.54 -0.73 8.17
N ILE A 125 9.18 -0.52 9.45
CA ILE A 125 7.86 -0.92 9.97
C ILE A 125 6.74 -0.14 9.27
N PHE A 126 6.91 1.18 9.15
CA PHE A 126 5.92 2.04 8.51
C PHE A 126 5.70 1.64 7.05
N THR A 127 6.77 1.50 6.27
CA THR A 127 6.68 1.14 4.83
C THR A 127 6.16 -0.27 4.62
N LEU A 128 6.50 -1.23 5.50
CA LEU A 128 5.95 -2.58 5.41
C LEU A 128 4.41 -2.58 5.56
N LEU A 129 3.90 -1.78 6.50
CA LEU A 129 2.46 -1.66 6.76
C LEU A 129 1.74 -0.73 5.79
N SER A 130 2.43 0.30 5.27
CA SER A 130 1.85 1.32 4.38
C SER A 130 2.06 1.08 2.89
N GLY A 131 2.83 0.07 2.50
CA GLY A 131 3.00 -0.29 1.09
C GLY A 131 2.58 -1.74 0.84
N PRO A 132 3.49 -2.72 0.95
CA PRO A 132 3.24 -4.07 0.47
C PRO A 132 2.03 -4.77 1.11
N ILE A 133 1.80 -4.57 2.41
CA ILE A 133 0.69 -5.25 3.11
C ILE A 133 -0.66 -4.56 2.82
N SER A 134 -0.66 -3.25 2.65
CA SER A 134 -1.88 -2.44 2.55
C SER A 134 -2.39 -2.24 1.12
N GLU A 135 -1.50 -2.22 0.14
CA GLU A 135 -1.85 -1.91 -1.25
C GLU A 135 -1.91 -3.18 -2.11
N GLU A 136 -0.92 -4.08 -1.98
CA GLU A 136 -0.74 -5.22 -2.90
C GLU A 136 -1.76 -6.36 -2.72
N ALA A 137 -2.61 -6.30 -1.69
CA ALA A 137 -3.69 -7.28 -1.54
C ALA A 137 -4.80 -7.10 -2.58
N GLY A 138 -4.96 -5.88 -3.12
CA GLY A 138 -6.04 -5.51 -4.02
C GLY A 138 -5.59 -5.33 -5.45
#